data_AF-A0AAW4FNW1-F1
#
_entry.id   AF-A0AAW4FNW1-F1
#
_cell.length_a   1.000
_cell.length_b   1.000
_cell.length_c   1.000
_cell.angle_alpha   90.00
_cell.angle_beta   90.00
_cell.angle_gamma   90.00
#
_symmetry.space_group_name_H-M   'P 1'
#
loop_
_entity.id
_entity.type
_entity.pdbx_description
1 polymer ?
#
loop_
_entity_poly.entity_id
_entity_poly.type
_entity_poly.pdbx_seq_one_letter_code
_entity_poly.pdbx_strand_id
1 'polypeptide(L)'
;MLTLGTGSGEGAFSCSENAEFCDEEAGALTVNLDPNFVIPKDQANSPLSFPRLEQMRTMVKAMEARGITLDQMARASREQGPTFPTEWTHLRKAIGLEIRGKSKLSRREIDKSGELFYGVERLDSLDDWFIRFLRRLVGPDDAKLFEKISKEVERIVEAKDADDLMKHYLADLRTARRDAYFAILTDFFRNYSEFSQVLYRVRLGAAPPEDATAGSTNFENVKTFYGDAFETFAGLVELFTMLNNLDAGREYDQGERLTLKKYRELDNASKFNPFAGNAAFTELCVEIDNQIRNASHHRGIKLSEDRHSILYRAGKGGTGEEQSMTYVTYLDRCVRIFMQIAVLLCVEIVMNFRQGQALFGGESTS
;
A
#
# COMPACT_ATOMS: atom_id res chain seq x y z
N MET A 1 4.73 -23.16 -18.18
CA MET A 1 3.47 -22.66 -17.57
C MET A 1 2.53 -23.86 -17.46
N LEU A 2 2.28 -24.35 -16.24
CA LEU A 2 1.30 -25.42 -16.04
C LEU A 2 -0.09 -24.80 -16.15
N THR A 3 -0.92 -25.32 -17.04
CA THR A 3 -2.33 -24.94 -17.17
C THR A 3 -3.20 -26.03 -16.56
N LEU A 4 -4.13 -25.63 -15.69
CA LEU A 4 -5.19 -26.51 -15.18
C LEU A 4 -6.25 -26.68 -16.27
N GLY A 5 -6.38 -27.89 -16.80
CA GLY A 5 -7.46 -28.24 -17.71
C GLY A 5 -8.79 -28.39 -16.97
N THR A 6 -9.85 -27.75 -17.45
CA THR A 6 -11.21 -27.82 -16.87
C THR A 6 -12.03 -29.03 -17.36
N GLY A 7 -11.36 -30.11 -17.77
CA GLY A 7 -12.00 -31.30 -18.30
C GLY A 7 -12.16 -32.40 -17.26
N SER A 8 -13.42 -32.78 -16.98
CA SER A 8 -13.85 -34.05 -16.37
C SER A 8 -13.19 -34.47 -15.05
N GLY A 9 -13.54 -33.81 -13.94
CA GLY A 9 -13.57 -34.42 -12.58
C GLY A 9 -12.25 -34.89 -11.94
N GLU A 10 -11.18 -35.03 -12.71
CA GLU A 10 -9.81 -35.30 -12.30
C GLU A 10 -8.99 -34.11 -12.79
N GLY A 11 -8.29 -33.43 -11.89
CA GLY A 11 -7.47 -32.27 -12.25
C GLY A 11 -6.31 -32.69 -13.16
N ALA A 12 -6.53 -32.74 -14.47
CA ALA A 12 -5.48 -33.01 -15.44
C ALA A 12 -4.59 -31.77 -15.57
N PHE A 13 -3.35 -31.89 -15.08
CA PHE A 13 -2.29 -30.95 -15.42
C PHE A 13 -1.88 -31.17 -16.88
N SER A 14 -1.65 -30.09 -17.62
CA SER A 14 -1.04 -30.15 -18.95
C SER A 14 0.28 -29.37 -18.92
N CYS A 15 1.35 -29.96 -19.47
CA CYS A 15 2.61 -29.25 -19.68
C CYS A 15 2.52 -28.32 -20.89
N SER A 16 3.05 -27.10 -20.76
CA SER A 16 3.30 -26.19 -21.89
C SER A 16 4.54 -26.62 -22.69
N GLU A 17 4.81 -25.98 -23.84
CA GLU A 17 5.96 -26.27 -24.73
C GLU A 17 7.35 -26.40 -24.06
N ASN A 18 7.56 -25.77 -22.90
CA ASN A 18 8.83 -25.81 -22.14
C ASN A 18 8.77 -26.67 -20.87
N ALA A 19 7.87 -27.64 -20.80
CA ALA A 19 7.76 -28.57 -19.68
C ALA A 19 7.43 -29.97 -20.19
N GLU A 20 7.93 -30.99 -19.50
CA GLU A 20 7.57 -32.38 -19.73
C GLU A 20 7.23 -33.05 -18.40
N PHE A 21 6.36 -34.06 -18.45
CA PHE A 21 6.18 -34.94 -17.30
C PHE A 21 7.38 -35.86 -17.21
N CYS A 22 7.98 -35.95 -16.04
CA CYS A 22 9.06 -36.88 -15.73
C CYS A 22 8.71 -37.69 -14.48
N ASP A 23 9.40 -38.82 -14.30
CA ASP A 23 9.40 -39.54 -13.04
C ASP A 23 10.10 -38.71 -11.95
N GLU A 24 9.77 -38.99 -10.68
CA GLU A 24 10.39 -38.31 -9.54
C GLU A 24 11.92 -38.53 -9.55
N GLU A 25 12.67 -37.44 -9.69
CA GLU A 25 14.13 -37.46 -9.66
C GLU A 25 14.63 -37.10 -8.25
N ALA A 26 15.34 -38.03 -7.62
CA ALA A 26 15.88 -37.85 -6.28
C ALA A 26 16.89 -36.68 -6.27
N GLY A 27 16.59 -35.64 -5.48
CA GLY A 27 17.41 -34.43 -5.38
C GLY A 27 17.06 -33.34 -6.40
N ALA A 28 16.01 -33.51 -7.19
CA ALA A 28 15.48 -32.43 -8.03
C ALA A 28 15.08 -31.22 -7.18
N LEU A 29 15.30 -30.02 -7.75
CA LEU A 29 14.88 -28.78 -7.11
C LEU A 29 13.35 -28.70 -7.12
N THR A 30 12.74 -28.67 -5.94
CA THR A 30 11.33 -28.33 -5.80
C THR A 30 11.16 -26.82 -5.92
N VAL A 31 10.31 -26.38 -6.85
CA VAL A 31 9.99 -24.96 -7.04
C VAL A 31 8.53 -24.72 -6.69
N ASN A 32 8.28 -23.87 -5.70
CA ASN A 32 6.93 -23.42 -5.37
C ASN A 32 6.47 -22.37 -6.39
N LEU A 33 5.40 -22.68 -7.13
CA LEU A 33 4.93 -21.84 -8.23
C LEU A 33 3.94 -20.75 -7.81
N ASP A 34 3.54 -20.69 -6.55
CA ASP A 34 2.63 -19.63 -6.06
C ASP A 34 3.44 -18.39 -5.64
N PRO A 35 3.45 -17.31 -6.42
CA PRO A 35 4.32 -16.17 -6.19
C PRO A 35 3.80 -15.25 -5.09
N ASN A 36 2.67 -15.55 -4.44
CA ASN A 36 2.03 -14.62 -3.49
C ASN A 36 2.31 -14.96 -2.03
N PHE A 37 3.17 -15.95 -1.77
CA PHE A 37 3.38 -16.45 -0.42
C PHE A 37 4.87 -16.55 -0.11
N VAL A 38 5.20 -16.15 1.11
CA VAL A 38 6.53 -16.37 1.67
C VAL A 38 6.63 -17.82 2.14
N ILE A 39 7.82 -18.39 2.02
CA ILE A 39 8.05 -19.82 2.22
C ILE A 39 9.03 -19.98 3.38
N PRO A 40 8.75 -20.78 4.42
CA PRO A 40 9.76 -21.10 5.42
C PRO A 40 11.01 -21.69 4.76
N LYS A 41 12.20 -21.22 5.13
CA LYS A 41 13.46 -21.59 4.47
C LYS A 41 13.73 -23.10 4.47
N ASP A 42 13.38 -23.78 5.54
CA ASP A 42 13.49 -25.24 5.68
C ASP A 42 12.50 -26.00 4.78
N GLN A 43 11.46 -25.33 4.29
CA GLN A 43 10.43 -25.90 3.44
C GLN A 43 10.54 -25.52 1.96
N ALA A 44 11.43 -24.59 1.60
CA ALA A 44 11.52 -24.04 0.24
C ALA A 44 11.73 -25.11 -0.85
N ASN A 45 12.49 -26.17 -0.53
CA ASN A 45 12.79 -27.28 -1.43
C ASN A 45 12.00 -28.56 -1.10
N SER A 46 10.99 -28.49 -0.22
CA SER A 46 10.22 -29.65 0.18
C SER A 46 9.04 -29.89 -0.78
N PRO A 47 8.91 -31.07 -1.41
CA PRO A 47 7.78 -31.41 -2.27
C PRO A 47 6.45 -31.52 -1.50
N LEU A 48 6.51 -31.60 -0.17
CA LEU A 48 5.36 -31.67 0.71
C LEU A 48 4.99 -30.31 1.33
N SER A 49 5.72 -29.24 1.00
CA SER A 49 5.39 -27.91 1.48
C SER A 49 4.37 -27.23 0.58
N PHE A 50 3.27 -26.81 1.19
CA PHE A 50 2.24 -25.97 0.57
C PHE A 50 2.10 -24.67 1.39
N PRO A 51 2.99 -23.67 1.18
CA PRO A 51 3.01 -22.43 1.98
C PRO A 51 1.66 -21.70 1.98
N ARG A 52 0.93 -21.80 0.86
CA ARG A 52 -0.43 -21.30 0.74
C ARG A 52 -1.37 -21.86 1.81
N LEU A 53 -1.30 -23.15 2.15
CA LEU A 53 -2.18 -23.76 3.15
C LEU A 53 -1.87 -23.26 4.56
N GLU A 54 -0.59 -23.11 4.90
CA GLU A 54 -0.18 -22.53 6.18
C GLU A 54 -0.62 -21.06 6.29
N GLN A 55 -0.46 -20.30 5.21
CA GLN A 55 -0.92 -18.93 5.15
C GLN A 55 -2.44 -18.87 5.27
N MET A 56 -3.19 -19.65 4.50
CA MET A 56 -4.65 -19.80 4.61
C MET A 56 -5.10 -20.11 6.04
N ARG A 57 -4.40 -20.99 6.75
CA ARG A 57 -4.68 -21.28 8.17
C ARG A 57 -4.46 -20.05 9.06
N THR A 58 -3.38 -19.31 8.82
CA THR A 58 -3.11 -18.04 9.51
C THR A 58 -4.21 -17.01 9.21
N MET A 59 -4.68 -16.97 7.96
CA MET A 59 -5.78 -16.11 7.53
C MET A 59 -7.05 -16.38 8.32
N VAL A 60 -7.45 -17.65 8.34
CA VAL A 60 -8.66 -18.09 9.00
C VAL A 60 -8.61 -17.73 10.48
N LYS A 61 -7.51 -18.06 11.18
CA LYS A 61 -7.35 -17.71 12.60
C LYS A 61 -7.45 -16.19 12.85
N ALA A 62 -6.79 -15.39 12.02
CA ALA A 62 -6.79 -13.93 12.17
C ALA A 62 -8.15 -13.29 11.88
N MET A 63 -8.95 -13.90 11.00
CA MET A 63 -10.32 -13.47 10.69
C MET A 63 -11.32 -13.95 11.76
N GLU A 64 -11.18 -15.18 12.25
CA GLU A 64 -11.95 -15.72 13.37
C GLU A 64 -11.77 -14.87 14.64
N ALA A 65 -10.53 -14.47 14.94
CA ALA A 65 -10.23 -13.55 16.05
C ALA A 65 -10.91 -12.18 15.92
N ARG A 66 -11.35 -11.82 14.70
CA ARG A 66 -12.10 -10.60 14.40
C ARG A 66 -13.63 -10.85 14.28
N GLY A 67 -14.09 -12.04 14.63
CA GLY A 67 -15.51 -12.41 14.58
C GLY A 67 -16.03 -12.74 13.18
N ILE A 68 -15.15 -12.93 12.19
CA ILE A 68 -15.52 -13.32 10.82
C ILE A 68 -15.53 -14.84 10.72
N THR A 69 -16.65 -15.39 10.26
CA THR A 69 -16.85 -16.85 10.11
C THR A 69 -16.27 -17.38 8.80
N LEU A 70 -15.96 -18.69 8.76
CA LEU A 70 -15.54 -19.38 7.53
C LEU A 70 -16.56 -19.23 6.38
N ASP A 71 -17.86 -19.24 6.68
CA ASP A 71 -18.91 -19.04 5.66
C ASP A 71 -18.86 -17.63 5.06
N GLN A 72 -18.63 -16.60 5.88
CA GLN A 72 -18.43 -15.23 5.39
C GLN A 72 -17.17 -15.13 4.53
N MET A 73 -16.09 -15.79 4.92
CA MET A 73 -14.86 -15.86 4.12
C MET A 73 -15.08 -16.59 2.79
N ALA A 74 -15.81 -17.71 2.81
CA ALA A 74 -16.10 -18.51 1.62
C ALA A 74 -16.99 -17.74 0.63
N ARG A 75 -17.97 -16.98 1.11
CA ARG A 75 -18.79 -16.08 0.27
C ARG A 75 -17.94 -14.98 -0.36
N ALA A 76 -17.14 -14.29 0.45
CA ALA A 76 -16.21 -13.26 -0.04
C ALA A 76 -15.18 -13.81 -1.04
N SER A 77 -14.75 -15.08 -0.88
CA SER A 77 -13.84 -15.74 -1.81
C SER A 77 -14.50 -16.14 -3.13
N ARG A 78 -15.80 -16.50 -3.12
CA ARG A 78 -16.57 -16.84 -4.33
C ARG A 78 -17.00 -15.61 -5.11
N GLU A 79 -17.18 -14.49 -4.40
CA GLU A 79 -17.41 -13.16 -4.97
C GLU A 79 -16.11 -12.46 -5.35
N GLN A 80 -14.95 -13.14 -5.35
CA GLN A 80 -13.69 -12.53 -5.73
C GLN A 80 -13.76 -12.01 -7.16
N GLY A 81 -14.05 -10.71 -7.25
CA GLY A 81 -13.84 -9.92 -8.42
C GLY A 81 -12.35 -9.87 -8.80
N PRO A 82 -12.03 -9.10 -9.83
CA PRO A 82 -10.69 -9.03 -10.39
C PRO A 82 -9.58 -8.68 -9.39
N THR A 83 -8.35 -9.09 -9.73
CA THR A 83 -7.15 -8.82 -8.94
C THR A 83 -6.88 -7.32 -8.81
N PHE A 84 -6.19 -6.88 -7.74
CA PHE A 84 -5.82 -5.47 -7.56
C PHE A 84 -5.06 -4.88 -8.77
N PRO A 85 -4.08 -5.56 -9.40
CA PRO A 85 -3.45 -5.07 -10.63
C PRO A 85 -4.41 -4.85 -11.79
N THR A 86 -5.40 -5.72 -11.95
CA THR A 86 -6.41 -5.59 -13.00
C THR A 86 -7.25 -4.34 -12.75
N GLU A 87 -7.80 -4.18 -11.54
CA GLU A 87 -8.60 -3.00 -11.22
C GLU A 87 -7.78 -1.70 -11.29
N TRP A 88 -6.54 -1.71 -10.79
CA TRP A 88 -5.62 -0.59 -10.88
C TRP A 88 -5.38 -0.15 -12.33
N THR A 89 -5.30 -1.09 -13.27
CA THR A 89 -5.11 -0.76 -14.70
C THR A 89 -6.25 0.10 -15.24
N HIS A 90 -7.48 -0.23 -14.87
CA HIS A 90 -8.67 0.52 -15.26
C HIS A 90 -8.78 1.86 -14.50
N LEU A 91 -8.52 1.84 -13.19
CA LEU A 91 -8.53 3.04 -12.35
C LEU A 91 -7.50 4.07 -12.83
N ARG A 92 -6.26 3.62 -13.08
CA ARG A 92 -5.16 4.42 -13.65
C ARG A 92 -5.54 5.04 -14.99
N LYS A 93 -6.26 4.30 -15.83
CA LYS A 93 -6.76 4.81 -17.12
C LYS A 93 -7.79 5.92 -16.90
N ALA A 94 -8.75 5.75 -15.99
CA ALA A 94 -9.75 6.76 -15.68
C ALA A 94 -9.11 8.05 -15.14
N ILE A 95 -8.17 7.94 -14.20
CA ILE A 95 -7.37 9.08 -13.70
C ILE A 95 -6.65 9.79 -14.83
N GLY A 96 -5.93 9.04 -15.67
CA GLY A 96 -5.22 9.62 -16.81
C GLY A 96 -6.15 10.29 -17.82
N LEU A 97 -7.42 9.90 -17.90
CA LEU A 97 -8.42 10.60 -18.71
C LEU A 97 -8.88 11.90 -18.05
N GLU A 98 -9.15 11.92 -16.74
CA GLU A 98 -9.48 13.15 -16.00
C GLU A 98 -8.37 14.19 -16.06
N ILE A 99 -7.12 13.79 -15.81
CA ILE A 99 -5.96 14.69 -15.85
C ILE A 99 -5.84 15.36 -17.23
N ARG A 100 -6.28 14.69 -18.31
CA ARG A 100 -6.28 15.23 -19.68
C ARG A 100 -7.56 15.98 -20.06
N GLY A 101 -8.45 16.25 -19.11
CA GLY A 101 -9.73 16.92 -19.34
C GLY A 101 -10.74 16.09 -20.15
N LYS A 102 -10.56 14.76 -20.21
CA LYS A 102 -11.42 13.83 -20.97
C LYS A 102 -12.49 13.21 -20.08
N SER A 103 -13.19 14.01 -19.28
CA SER A 103 -14.10 13.54 -18.22
C SER A 103 -15.25 12.66 -18.73
N LYS A 104 -15.75 12.88 -19.95
CA LYS A 104 -16.75 11.97 -20.56
C LYS A 104 -16.20 10.56 -20.81
N LEU A 105 -14.94 10.43 -21.21
CA LEU A 105 -14.31 9.13 -21.41
C LEU A 105 -13.93 8.48 -20.08
N SER A 106 -13.49 9.28 -19.11
CA SER A 106 -13.29 8.83 -17.73
C SER A 106 -14.58 8.25 -17.16
N ARG A 107 -15.72 8.96 -17.28
CA ARG A 107 -17.03 8.46 -16.83
C ARG A 107 -17.41 7.13 -17.45
N ARG A 108 -17.21 6.96 -18.76
CA ARG A 108 -17.46 5.67 -19.43
C ARG A 108 -16.58 4.55 -18.89
N GLU A 109 -15.33 4.85 -18.55
CA GLU A 109 -14.43 3.86 -17.93
C GLU A 109 -14.90 3.51 -16.52
N ILE A 110 -15.36 4.49 -15.73
CA ILE A 110 -15.93 4.29 -14.39
C ILE A 110 -17.17 3.39 -14.47
N ASP A 111 -18.12 3.70 -15.35
CA ASP A 111 -19.37 2.94 -15.49
C ASP A 111 -19.09 1.48 -15.90
N LYS A 112 -18.24 1.29 -16.92
CA LYS A 112 -17.79 -0.05 -17.36
C LYS A 112 -17.10 -0.82 -16.24
N SER A 113 -16.28 -0.13 -15.44
CA SER A 113 -15.53 -0.74 -14.35
C SER A 113 -16.42 -1.07 -13.16
N GLY A 114 -17.46 -0.28 -12.90
CA GLY A 114 -18.48 -0.57 -11.89
C GLY A 114 -19.11 -1.93 -12.13
N GLU A 115 -19.56 -2.19 -13.36
CA GLU A 115 -20.11 -3.49 -13.76
C GLU A 115 -19.09 -4.64 -13.58
N LEU A 116 -17.83 -4.39 -13.93
CA LEU A 116 -16.76 -5.39 -13.90
C LEU A 116 -16.28 -5.77 -12.49
N PHE A 117 -16.16 -4.79 -11.59
CA PHE A 117 -15.53 -4.97 -10.28
C PHE A 117 -16.53 -4.97 -9.11
N TYR A 118 -17.68 -4.30 -9.27
CA TYR A 118 -18.67 -4.06 -8.20
C TYR A 118 -20.08 -4.57 -8.55
N GLY A 119 -20.25 -5.16 -9.74
CA GLY A 119 -21.50 -5.79 -10.17
C GLY A 119 -22.63 -4.78 -10.32
N VAL A 120 -23.64 -4.88 -9.45
CA VAL A 120 -24.83 -4.01 -9.48
C VAL A 120 -24.64 -2.68 -8.75
N GLU A 121 -23.58 -2.54 -7.96
CA GLU A 121 -23.29 -1.29 -7.27
C GLU A 121 -22.68 -0.28 -8.23
N ARG A 122 -23.37 0.86 -8.39
CA ARG A 122 -22.87 1.95 -9.22
C ARG A 122 -21.71 2.67 -8.52
N LEU A 123 -20.70 3.00 -9.33
CA LEU A 123 -19.64 3.93 -8.95
C LEU A 123 -20.09 5.36 -9.26
N ASP A 124 -20.12 6.21 -8.24
CA ASP A 124 -20.67 7.56 -8.35
C ASP A 124 -19.67 8.53 -8.95
N SER A 125 -18.38 8.37 -8.66
CA SER A 125 -17.31 9.23 -9.15
C SER A 125 -15.98 8.48 -9.21
N LEU A 126 -14.95 9.14 -9.73
CA LEU A 126 -13.59 8.60 -9.70
C LEU A 126 -13.09 8.45 -8.26
N ASP A 127 -13.41 9.41 -7.39
CA ASP A 127 -13.01 9.40 -5.98
C ASP A 127 -13.75 8.30 -5.19
N ASP A 128 -15.04 8.07 -5.49
CA ASP A 128 -15.82 6.93 -4.94
C ASP A 128 -15.16 5.58 -5.32
N TRP A 129 -14.80 5.43 -6.60
CA TRP A 129 -14.08 4.23 -7.03
C TRP A 129 -12.73 4.11 -6.33
N PHE A 130 -11.98 5.21 -6.24
CA PHE A 130 -10.67 5.23 -5.59
C PHE A 130 -10.75 4.80 -4.13
N ILE A 131 -11.73 5.31 -3.38
CA ILE A 131 -11.86 4.97 -1.96
C ILE A 131 -12.31 3.52 -1.76
N ARG A 132 -13.22 2.99 -2.59
CA ARG A 132 -13.61 1.56 -2.52
C ARG A 132 -12.42 0.65 -2.82
N PHE A 133 -11.64 0.99 -3.84
CA PHE A 133 -10.41 0.28 -4.19
C PHE A 133 -9.40 0.29 -3.04
N LEU A 134 -9.09 1.46 -2.49
CA LEU A 134 -8.12 1.60 -1.41
C LEU A 134 -8.59 0.92 -0.12
N ARG A 135 -9.86 1.06 0.27
CA ARG A 135 -10.42 0.38 1.46
C ARG A 135 -10.29 -1.14 1.35
N ARG A 136 -10.47 -1.69 0.15
CA ARG A 136 -10.23 -3.12 -0.11
C ARG A 136 -8.73 -3.45 0.00
N LEU A 137 -7.86 -2.59 -0.52
CA LEU A 137 -6.41 -2.76 -0.52
C LEU A 137 -5.80 -2.75 0.89
N VAL A 138 -6.11 -1.73 1.70
CA VAL A 138 -5.53 -1.55 3.05
C VAL A 138 -5.95 -2.66 4.02
N GLY A 139 -7.16 -3.21 3.86
CA GLY A 139 -7.61 -4.33 4.68
C GLY A 139 -7.99 -3.93 6.11
N PRO A 140 -8.29 -4.91 6.97
CA PRO A 140 -8.98 -4.68 8.24
C PRO A 140 -8.16 -3.94 9.31
N ASP A 141 -6.84 -4.09 9.34
CA ASP A 141 -6.00 -3.45 10.36
C ASP A 141 -5.88 -1.95 10.10
N ASP A 142 -5.49 -1.61 8.88
CA ASP A 142 -5.40 -0.22 8.43
C ASP A 142 -6.77 0.44 8.27
N ALA A 143 -7.87 -0.32 8.16
CA ALA A 143 -9.22 0.23 8.23
C ALA A 143 -9.52 0.85 9.62
N LYS A 144 -9.04 0.25 10.71
CA LYS A 144 -9.16 0.82 12.05
C LYS A 144 -8.32 2.09 12.18
N LEU A 145 -7.11 2.07 11.61
CA LEU A 145 -6.25 3.24 11.54
C LEU A 145 -6.96 4.36 10.78
N PHE A 146 -7.48 4.09 9.58
CA PHE A 146 -8.28 5.02 8.79
C PHE A 146 -9.43 5.63 9.61
N GLU A 147 -10.26 4.82 10.27
CA GLU A 147 -11.35 5.33 11.11
C GLU A 147 -10.86 6.25 12.24
N LYS A 148 -9.74 5.88 12.89
CA LYS A 148 -9.14 6.68 13.95
C LYS A 148 -8.64 8.02 13.42
N ILE A 149 -7.92 8.02 12.29
CA ILE A 149 -7.42 9.25 11.66
C ILE A 149 -8.56 10.12 11.17
N SER A 150 -9.55 9.55 10.48
CA SER A 150 -10.73 10.30 10.02
C SER A 150 -11.44 10.98 11.18
N LYS A 151 -11.74 10.27 12.28
CA LYS A 151 -12.35 10.88 13.47
C LYS A 151 -11.54 12.03 14.05
N GLU A 152 -10.22 11.91 14.06
CA GLU A 152 -9.34 12.96 14.55
C GLU A 152 -9.36 14.20 13.64
N VAL A 153 -9.28 14.00 12.33
CA VAL A 153 -9.39 15.11 11.35
C VAL A 153 -10.76 15.78 11.47
N GLU A 154 -11.82 15.01 11.59
CA GLU A 154 -13.19 15.51 11.76
C GLU A 154 -13.32 16.35 13.03
N ARG A 155 -12.82 15.84 14.16
CA ARG A 155 -12.80 16.58 15.43
C ARG A 155 -12.11 17.93 15.29
N ILE A 156 -10.97 17.98 14.59
CA ILE A 156 -10.20 19.22 14.40
C ILE A 156 -10.98 20.20 13.52
N VAL A 157 -11.48 19.74 12.37
CA VAL A 157 -12.19 20.57 11.39
C VAL A 157 -13.54 21.08 11.94
N GLU A 158 -14.24 20.30 12.76
CA GLU A 158 -15.51 20.73 13.37
C GLU A 158 -15.30 21.71 14.55
N ALA A 159 -14.20 21.57 15.29
CA ALA A 159 -13.93 22.40 16.47
C ALA A 159 -13.24 23.73 16.14
N LYS A 160 -12.67 23.87 14.93
CA LYS A 160 -11.82 25.00 14.54
C LYS A 160 -12.24 25.54 13.18
N ASP A 161 -11.99 26.83 12.96
CA ASP A 161 -12.10 27.40 11.62
C ASP A 161 -10.97 26.85 10.74
N ALA A 162 -11.33 26.02 9.77
CA ALA A 162 -10.42 25.41 8.81
C ALA A 162 -10.53 26.05 7.41
N ASP A 163 -11.26 27.14 7.24
CA ASP A 163 -11.55 27.72 5.92
C ASP A 163 -10.28 28.16 5.21
N ASP A 164 -9.36 28.83 5.92
CA ASP A 164 -8.11 29.31 5.33
C ASP A 164 -7.15 28.15 5.01
N LEU A 165 -7.16 27.09 5.83
CA LEU A 165 -6.46 25.84 5.51
C LEU A 165 -7.03 25.23 4.22
N MET A 166 -8.35 25.17 4.08
CA MET A 166 -8.98 24.56 2.90
C MET A 166 -8.74 25.38 1.64
N LYS A 167 -8.77 26.72 1.71
CA LYS A 167 -8.39 27.60 0.59
C LYS A 167 -6.95 27.34 0.17
N HIS A 168 -6.02 27.33 1.13
CA HIS A 168 -4.60 27.02 0.90
C HIS A 168 -4.43 25.64 0.27
N TYR A 169 -5.11 24.63 0.81
CA TYR A 169 -5.06 23.26 0.31
C TYR A 169 -5.51 23.18 -1.16
N LEU A 170 -6.66 23.76 -1.50
CA LEU A 170 -7.22 23.70 -2.86
C LEU A 170 -6.37 24.46 -3.87
N ALA A 171 -5.80 25.60 -3.47
CA ALA A 171 -4.98 26.45 -4.33
C ALA A 171 -3.57 25.88 -4.55
N ASP A 172 -2.90 25.47 -3.48
CA ASP A 172 -1.44 25.25 -3.50
C ASP A 172 -1.01 23.79 -3.34
N LEU A 173 -1.83 22.95 -2.71
CA LEU A 173 -1.42 21.60 -2.34
C LEU A 173 -2.07 20.50 -3.18
N ARG A 174 -3.36 20.64 -3.50
CA ARG A 174 -4.19 19.56 -4.07
C ARG A 174 -3.54 18.88 -5.28
N THR A 175 -3.09 19.66 -6.26
CA THR A 175 -2.50 19.13 -7.51
C THR A 175 -1.21 18.35 -7.25
N ALA A 176 -0.27 18.94 -6.51
CA ALA A 176 1.01 18.30 -6.22
C ALA A 176 0.84 17.00 -5.41
N ARG A 177 -0.10 17.01 -4.45
CA ARG A 177 -0.43 15.83 -3.64
C ARG A 177 -1.06 14.73 -4.47
N ARG A 178 -2.06 15.06 -5.29
CA ARG A 178 -2.69 14.13 -6.24
C ARG A 178 -1.63 13.43 -7.12
N ASP A 179 -0.71 14.19 -7.66
CA ASP A 179 0.35 13.67 -8.54
C ASP A 179 1.32 12.76 -7.76
N ALA A 180 1.68 13.13 -6.52
CA ALA A 180 2.53 12.31 -5.64
C ALA A 180 1.87 10.97 -5.28
N TYR A 181 0.58 10.98 -4.91
CA TYR A 181 -0.19 9.76 -4.67
C TYR A 181 -0.25 8.87 -5.90
N PHE A 182 -0.55 9.45 -7.06
CA PHE A 182 -0.65 8.70 -8.30
C PHE A 182 0.68 8.06 -8.69
N ALA A 183 1.80 8.75 -8.47
CA ALA A 183 3.14 8.25 -8.73
C ALA A 183 3.48 7.03 -7.84
N ILE A 184 3.30 7.14 -6.53
CA ILE A 184 3.66 6.04 -5.60
C ILE A 184 2.76 4.81 -5.77
N LEU A 185 1.47 5.01 -6.04
CA LEU A 185 0.55 3.90 -6.40
C LEU A 185 0.96 3.23 -7.71
N THR A 186 1.34 4.02 -8.71
CA THR A 186 1.82 3.47 -9.99
C THR A 186 3.09 2.63 -9.79
N ASP A 187 4.02 3.10 -8.96
CA ASP A 187 5.25 2.35 -8.66
C ASP A 187 4.97 1.06 -7.89
N PHE A 188 4.09 1.13 -6.88
CA PHE A 188 3.66 -0.05 -6.13
C PHE A 188 3.07 -1.11 -7.05
N PHE A 189 2.11 -0.74 -7.90
CA PHE A 189 1.44 -1.70 -8.76
C PHE A 189 2.29 -2.19 -9.94
N ARG A 190 3.28 -1.42 -10.37
CA ARG A 190 4.29 -1.87 -11.35
C ARG A 190 5.09 -3.06 -10.80
N ASN A 191 5.38 -3.04 -9.51
CA ASN A 191 6.15 -4.08 -8.81
C ASN A 191 5.28 -4.97 -7.93
N TYR A 192 3.98 -5.06 -8.24
CA TYR A 192 2.99 -5.73 -7.39
C TYR A 192 3.35 -7.20 -7.11
N SER A 193 3.95 -7.92 -8.06
CA SER A 193 4.35 -9.32 -7.86
C SER A 193 5.39 -9.51 -6.75
N GLU A 194 6.22 -8.49 -6.47
CA GLU A 194 7.14 -8.53 -5.34
C GLU A 194 6.38 -8.26 -4.04
N PHE A 195 5.57 -7.21 -4.01
CA PHE A 195 4.83 -6.79 -2.81
C PHE A 195 3.70 -7.74 -2.41
N SER A 196 3.07 -8.43 -3.36
CA SER A 196 1.94 -9.33 -3.10
C SER A 196 2.33 -10.52 -2.21
N GLN A 197 3.62 -10.88 -2.19
CA GLN A 197 4.21 -11.92 -1.33
C GLN A 197 3.95 -11.68 0.16
N VAL A 198 3.96 -10.42 0.58
CA VAL A 198 3.81 -10.01 1.99
C VAL A 198 2.52 -9.23 2.24
N LEU A 199 1.89 -8.70 1.18
CA LEU A 199 0.71 -7.86 1.24
C LEU A 199 -0.39 -8.40 2.16
N TYR A 200 -0.66 -9.70 2.06
CA TYR A 200 -1.69 -10.31 2.87
C TYR A 200 -1.41 -10.23 4.37
N ARG A 201 -0.16 -10.50 4.78
CA ARG A 201 0.26 -10.47 6.18
C ARG A 201 0.21 -9.06 6.73
N VAL A 202 0.66 -8.09 5.93
CA VAL A 202 0.57 -6.67 6.28
C VAL A 202 -0.88 -6.25 6.52
N ARG A 203 -1.81 -6.60 5.61
CA ARG A 203 -3.26 -6.30 5.75
C ARG A 203 -3.89 -6.89 7.02
N LEU A 204 -3.29 -7.93 7.60
CA LEU A 204 -3.73 -8.53 8.86
C LEU A 204 -3.03 -7.98 10.11
N GLY A 205 -2.00 -7.14 9.96
CA GLY A 205 -1.12 -6.77 11.07
C GLY A 205 -0.18 -7.90 11.52
N ALA A 206 0.06 -8.91 10.69
CA ALA A 206 0.93 -10.03 11.03
C ALA A 206 2.39 -9.75 10.60
N ALA A 207 3.34 -9.95 11.51
CA ALA A 207 4.77 -9.85 11.21
C ALA A 207 5.23 -10.96 10.25
N PRO A 208 6.23 -10.72 9.38
CA PRO A 208 6.80 -11.78 8.54
C PRO A 208 7.44 -12.88 9.41
N PRO A 209 7.41 -14.16 9.00
CA PRO A 209 8.14 -15.21 9.70
C PRO A 209 9.64 -14.95 9.63
N GLU A 210 10.37 -15.18 10.74
CA GLU A 210 11.79 -14.82 10.89
C GLU A 210 12.68 -15.44 9.79
N ASP A 211 12.42 -16.69 9.42
CA ASP A 211 13.20 -17.44 8.41
C ASP A 211 12.47 -17.61 7.07
N ALA A 212 11.56 -16.70 6.74
CA ALA A 212 10.82 -16.80 5.47
C ALA A 212 11.67 -16.33 4.28
N THR A 213 11.48 -16.99 3.14
CA THR A 213 12.05 -16.64 1.85
C THR A 213 10.96 -16.13 0.92
N ALA A 214 11.31 -15.20 0.05
CA ALA A 214 10.45 -14.77 -1.04
C ALA A 214 10.49 -15.84 -2.16
N GLY A 215 9.33 -16.18 -2.73
CA GLY A 215 9.23 -17.07 -3.90
C GLY A 215 9.68 -16.41 -5.21
N SER A 216 9.61 -15.07 -5.28
CA SER A 216 10.19 -14.24 -6.35
C SER A 216 11.14 -13.22 -5.74
N THR A 217 12.27 -12.97 -6.41
CA THR A 217 13.23 -11.95 -5.98
C THR A 217 13.65 -11.09 -7.16
N ASN A 218 13.03 -9.92 -7.30
CA ASN A 218 13.45 -8.87 -8.22
C ASN A 218 13.83 -7.60 -7.45
N PHE A 219 14.82 -7.73 -6.57
CA PHE A 219 15.27 -6.66 -5.69
C PHE A 219 15.63 -5.37 -6.44
N GLU A 220 16.26 -5.47 -7.62
CA GLU A 220 16.67 -4.31 -8.41
C GLU A 220 15.51 -3.37 -8.75
N ASN A 221 14.31 -3.92 -8.95
CA ASN A 221 13.12 -3.15 -9.25
C ASN A 221 12.49 -2.48 -8.03
N VAL A 222 12.74 -3.00 -6.82
CA VAL A 222 12.09 -2.52 -5.58
C VAL A 222 13.05 -1.84 -4.60
N LYS A 223 14.37 -1.88 -4.85
CA LYS A 223 15.40 -1.43 -3.88
C LYS A 223 15.33 0.05 -3.49
N THR A 224 14.72 0.92 -4.30
CA THR A 224 14.53 2.34 -3.95
C THR A 224 13.15 2.62 -3.38
N PHE A 225 12.21 1.67 -3.46
CA PHE A 225 10.80 1.90 -3.20
C PHE A 225 10.55 2.44 -1.80
N TYR A 226 11.15 1.84 -0.76
CA TYR A 226 10.99 2.32 0.61
C TYR A 226 11.44 3.79 0.75
N GLY A 227 12.62 4.10 0.20
CA GLY A 227 13.15 5.46 0.21
C GLY A 227 12.21 6.44 -0.50
N ASP A 228 11.74 6.10 -1.70
CA ASP A 228 10.87 6.94 -2.50
C ASP A 228 9.47 7.11 -1.86
N ALA A 229 8.95 6.05 -1.22
CA ALA A 229 7.72 6.08 -0.42
C ALA A 229 7.88 7.00 0.81
N PHE A 230 9.01 6.92 1.51
CA PHE A 230 9.30 7.79 2.65
C PHE A 230 9.35 9.27 2.24
N GLU A 231 10.08 9.60 1.16
CA GLU A 231 10.16 10.97 0.64
C GLU A 231 8.77 11.50 0.27
N THR A 232 7.98 10.67 -0.41
CA THR A 232 6.59 10.98 -0.78
C THR A 232 5.76 11.23 0.47
N PHE A 233 5.84 10.34 1.46
CA PHE A 233 5.06 10.45 2.69
C PHE A 233 5.43 11.70 3.49
N ALA A 234 6.72 12.00 3.63
CA ALA A 234 7.20 13.20 4.31
C ALA A 234 6.69 14.51 3.67
N GLY A 235 6.48 14.53 2.35
CA GLY A 235 5.81 15.63 1.66
C GLY A 235 4.30 15.67 1.92
N LEU A 236 3.66 14.50 1.96
CA LEU A 236 2.22 14.38 2.14
C LEU A 236 1.75 14.64 3.58
N VAL A 237 2.58 14.40 4.60
CA VAL A 237 2.17 14.67 6.00
C VAL A 237 2.08 16.15 6.35
N GLU A 238 2.49 17.07 5.46
CA GLU A 238 2.35 18.52 5.66
C GLU A 238 0.91 18.94 6.03
N LEU A 239 -0.10 18.35 5.37
CA LEU A 239 -1.51 18.61 5.69
C LEU A 239 -1.84 18.30 7.15
N PHE A 240 -1.29 17.22 7.70
CA PHE A 240 -1.54 16.83 9.09
C PHE A 240 -0.79 17.72 10.07
N THR A 241 0.37 18.24 9.68
CA THR A 241 1.08 19.27 10.47
C THR A 241 0.23 20.54 10.57
N MET A 242 -0.42 20.96 9.47
CA MET A 242 -1.34 22.10 9.49
C MET A 242 -2.56 21.85 10.38
N LEU A 243 -3.15 20.65 10.30
CA LEU A 243 -4.27 20.26 11.18
C LEU A 243 -3.86 20.25 12.67
N ASN A 244 -2.66 19.77 12.99
CA ASN A 244 -2.13 19.82 14.36
C ASN A 244 -1.93 21.25 14.87
N ASN A 245 -1.63 22.21 13.99
CA ASN A 245 -1.55 23.62 14.38
C ASN A 245 -2.94 24.15 14.78
N LEU A 246 -3.96 23.86 13.97
CA LEU A 246 -5.35 24.22 14.28
C LEU A 246 -5.82 23.60 15.59
N ASP A 247 -5.52 22.31 15.80
CA ASP A 247 -5.90 21.60 17.02
C ASP A 247 -5.32 22.26 18.28
N ALA A 248 -4.06 22.69 18.18
CA ALA A 248 -3.37 23.42 19.24
C ALA A 248 -3.81 24.91 19.37
N GLY A 249 -4.83 25.35 18.63
CA GLY A 249 -5.38 26.69 18.70
C GLY A 249 -4.56 27.77 17.99
N ARG A 250 -3.71 27.38 17.04
CA ARG A 250 -2.92 28.30 16.19
C ARG A 250 -3.52 28.36 14.78
N GLU A 251 -3.08 29.34 13.99
CA GLU A 251 -3.33 29.33 12.54
C GLU A 251 -2.64 28.12 11.88
N TYR A 252 -3.17 27.66 10.75
CA TYR A 252 -2.71 26.44 10.09
C TYR A 252 -1.22 26.48 9.71
N ASP A 253 -0.67 27.67 9.46
CA ASP A 253 0.72 27.88 9.05
C ASP A 253 1.67 28.26 10.21
N GLN A 254 1.17 28.32 11.45
CA GLN A 254 1.94 28.67 12.64
C GLN A 254 2.15 27.46 13.56
N GLY A 255 3.36 26.90 13.54
CA GLY A 255 3.80 25.90 14.52
C GLY A 255 4.21 26.54 15.85
N GLU A 256 4.42 25.71 16.87
CA GLU A 256 4.84 26.18 18.21
C GLU A 256 6.17 26.97 18.17
N ARG A 257 7.11 26.52 17.33
CA ARG A 257 8.47 27.09 17.24
C ARG A 257 8.89 27.50 15.83
N LEU A 258 8.13 27.09 14.81
CA LEU A 258 8.49 27.20 13.40
C LEU A 258 7.25 27.58 12.59
N THR A 259 7.41 28.44 11.59
CA THR A 259 6.37 28.68 10.58
C THR A 259 6.33 27.52 9.59
N LEU A 260 5.22 27.38 8.84
CA LEU A 260 5.09 26.39 7.77
C LEU A 260 6.20 26.52 6.71
N LYS A 261 6.63 27.75 6.40
CA LYS A 261 7.77 28.00 5.51
C LYS A 261 9.05 27.33 6.04
N LYS A 262 9.33 27.48 7.34
CA LYS A 262 10.50 26.85 7.97
C LYS A 262 10.35 25.34 8.13
N TYR A 263 9.14 24.85 8.37
CA TYR A 263 8.83 23.42 8.37
C TYR A 263 9.20 22.76 7.03
N ARG A 264 8.88 23.40 5.91
CA ARG A 264 9.21 22.88 4.56
C ARG A 264 10.71 22.76 4.29
N GLU A 265 11.53 23.54 4.98
CA GLU A 265 13.01 23.51 4.90
C GLU A 265 13.64 22.39 5.77
N LEU A 266 12.86 21.72 6.64
CA LEU A 266 13.34 20.63 7.47
C LEU A 266 13.74 19.41 6.62
N ASP A 267 14.66 18.61 7.15
CA ASP A 267 14.89 17.28 6.60
C ASP A 267 13.63 16.41 6.73
N ASN A 268 13.46 15.46 5.81
CA ASN A 268 12.22 14.69 5.73
C ASN A 268 11.95 13.82 6.96
N ALA A 269 12.96 13.43 7.74
CA ALA A 269 12.71 12.70 8.99
C ALA A 269 12.15 13.65 10.06
N SER A 270 12.62 14.89 10.12
CA SER A 270 12.12 15.90 11.06
C SER A 270 10.67 16.33 10.79
N LYS A 271 10.13 16.08 9.60
CA LYS A 271 8.75 16.44 9.23
C LYS A 271 7.68 15.67 10.01
N PHE A 272 8.03 14.55 10.64
CA PHE A 272 7.11 13.76 11.47
C PHE A 272 7.05 14.20 12.94
N ASN A 273 8.03 15.00 13.40
CA ASN A 273 8.10 15.48 14.78
C ASN A 273 6.86 16.23 15.29
N PRO A 274 6.13 17.02 14.46
CA PRO A 274 4.90 17.68 14.90
C PRO A 274 3.79 16.75 15.40
N PHE A 275 3.90 15.43 15.16
CA PHE A 275 2.88 14.47 15.56
C PHE A 275 3.04 13.93 16.98
N ALA A 276 4.16 14.19 17.67
CA ALA A 276 4.45 13.61 18.98
C ALA A 276 3.36 13.81 20.05
N GLY A 277 2.56 14.90 19.95
CA GLY A 277 1.42 15.18 20.83
C GLY A 277 0.06 14.64 20.34
N ASN A 278 -0.01 14.12 19.12
CA ASN A 278 -1.23 13.59 18.51
C ASN A 278 -1.09 12.07 18.32
N ALA A 279 -1.79 11.30 19.15
CA ALA A 279 -1.71 9.85 19.16
C ALA A 279 -2.22 9.21 17.86
N ALA A 280 -3.21 9.80 17.20
CA ALA A 280 -3.71 9.30 15.93
C ALA A 280 -2.66 9.50 14.83
N PHE A 281 -2.12 10.71 14.68
CA PHE A 281 -1.12 10.99 13.64
C PHE A 281 0.22 10.29 13.89
N THR A 282 0.60 10.08 15.15
CA THR A 282 1.78 9.26 15.49
C THR A 282 1.62 7.82 15.03
N GLU A 283 0.45 7.22 15.25
CA GLU A 283 0.18 5.83 14.84
C GLU A 283 0.23 5.67 13.31
N LEU A 284 -0.22 6.68 12.56
CA LEU A 284 -0.09 6.71 11.09
C LEU A 284 1.36 6.69 10.62
N CYS A 285 2.32 7.11 11.44
CA CYS A 285 3.73 7.27 11.06
C CYS A 285 4.64 6.18 11.66
N VAL A 286 4.08 5.04 12.11
CA VAL A 286 4.88 4.03 12.84
C VAL A 286 5.95 3.34 11.98
N GLU A 287 5.84 3.36 10.65
CA GLU A 287 6.79 2.65 9.77
C GLU A 287 8.02 3.50 9.44
N ILE A 288 8.04 4.78 9.79
CA ILE A 288 9.09 5.73 9.42
C ILE A 288 10.44 5.32 10.00
N ASP A 289 11.38 4.98 9.12
CA ASP A 289 12.77 4.64 9.47
C ASP A 289 13.76 5.32 8.52
N ASN A 290 14.45 6.31 9.09
CA ASN A 290 15.43 7.11 8.35
C ASN A 290 16.67 6.30 7.92
N GLN A 291 17.00 5.19 8.60
CA GLN A 291 18.13 4.34 8.22
C GLN A 291 17.83 3.58 6.94
N ILE A 292 16.67 2.92 6.85
CA ILE A 292 16.26 2.25 5.61
C ILE A 292 16.06 3.28 4.50
N ARG A 293 15.42 4.41 4.78
CA ARG A 293 15.25 5.49 3.81
C ARG A 293 16.58 5.90 3.19
N ASN A 294 17.58 6.24 4.02
CA ASN A 294 18.88 6.68 3.52
C ASN A 294 19.57 5.60 2.68
N ALA A 295 19.52 4.34 3.11
CA ALA A 295 20.10 3.23 2.36
C ALA A 295 19.36 2.95 1.04
N SER A 296 18.04 2.94 1.05
CA SER A 296 17.18 2.63 -0.10
C SER A 296 17.20 3.75 -1.14
N HIS A 297 16.99 5.00 -0.72
CA HIS A 297 16.91 6.17 -1.61
C HIS A 297 18.26 6.46 -2.30
N HIS A 298 19.38 6.32 -1.59
CA HIS A 298 20.72 6.51 -2.16
C HIS A 298 21.33 5.24 -2.76
N ARG A 299 20.53 4.17 -2.91
CA ARG A 299 20.98 2.88 -3.48
C ARG A 299 22.18 2.26 -2.74
N GLY A 300 22.32 2.56 -1.45
CA GLY A 300 23.30 1.98 -0.54
C GLY A 300 22.88 0.64 0.06
N ILE A 301 21.80 0.06 -0.45
CA ILE A 301 21.27 -1.25 -0.09
C ILE A 301 21.66 -2.30 -1.16
N LYS A 302 22.00 -3.52 -0.74
CA LYS A 302 22.41 -4.62 -1.63
C LYS A 302 21.71 -5.90 -1.22
N LEU A 303 21.44 -6.77 -2.19
CA LEU A 303 21.00 -8.12 -1.92
C LEU A 303 22.23 -9.02 -1.67
N SER A 304 22.17 -9.90 -0.67
CA SER A 304 23.20 -10.91 -0.41
C SER A 304 23.28 -11.94 -1.53
N GLU A 305 24.40 -12.68 -1.60
CA GLU A 305 24.63 -13.70 -2.63
C GLU A 305 23.58 -14.82 -2.58
N ASP A 306 23.15 -15.22 -1.38
CA ASP A 306 22.09 -16.20 -1.15
C ASP A 306 20.68 -15.65 -1.43
N ARG A 307 20.58 -14.38 -1.86
CA ARG A 307 19.34 -13.66 -2.15
C ARG A 307 18.32 -13.60 -1.00
N HIS A 308 18.73 -13.98 0.20
CA HIS A 308 17.86 -14.08 1.35
C HIS A 308 17.83 -12.79 2.17
N SER A 309 18.96 -12.09 2.24
CA SER A 309 19.14 -10.91 3.07
C SER A 309 19.40 -9.68 2.21
N ILE A 310 19.02 -8.52 2.73
CA ILE A 310 19.49 -7.24 2.27
C ILE A 310 20.54 -6.71 3.25
N LEU A 311 21.60 -6.14 2.71
CA LEU A 311 22.72 -5.55 3.42
C LEU A 311 22.70 -4.05 3.17
N TYR A 312 22.85 -3.26 4.22
CA TYR A 312 22.90 -1.80 4.14
C TYR A 312 23.74 -1.21 5.26
N ARG A 313 24.15 0.05 5.12
CA ARG A 313 24.87 0.74 6.20
C ARG A 313 23.98 1.78 6.85
N ALA A 314 23.93 1.75 8.18
CA ALA A 314 23.29 2.80 8.96
C ALA A 314 24.11 4.10 8.85
N GLY A 315 23.51 5.22 9.25
CA GLY A 315 24.15 6.53 9.32
C GLY A 315 24.01 7.38 8.05
N LYS A 316 24.17 8.70 8.24
CA LYS A 316 24.07 9.68 7.16
C LYS A 316 25.23 9.46 6.17
N GLY A 317 24.90 9.21 4.91
CA GLY A 317 25.89 8.95 3.86
C GLY A 317 26.53 7.56 3.90
N GLY A 318 25.95 6.59 4.61
CA GLY A 318 26.42 5.19 4.62
C GLY A 318 27.72 4.96 5.38
N THR A 319 28.03 5.81 6.36
CA THR A 319 29.28 5.78 7.15
C THR A 319 29.20 4.92 8.41
N GLY A 320 28.00 4.49 8.81
CA GLY A 320 27.81 3.66 10.00
C GLY A 320 28.04 2.18 9.74
N GLU A 321 27.68 1.38 10.75
CA GLU A 321 27.84 -0.06 10.73
C GLU A 321 26.96 -0.71 9.66
N GLU A 322 27.46 -1.81 9.10
CA GLU A 322 26.66 -2.67 8.24
C GLU A 322 25.57 -3.34 9.07
N GLN A 323 24.38 -3.36 8.51
CA GLN A 323 23.16 -3.91 9.06
C GLN A 323 22.59 -4.87 8.02
N SER A 324 21.80 -5.82 8.50
CA SER A 324 21.10 -6.77 7.65
C SER A 324 19.65 -6.94 8.09
N MET A 325 18.79 -7.24 7.13
CA MET A 325 17.47 -7.81 7.38
C MET A 325 17.12 -8.76 6.25
N THR A 326 16.14 -9.65 6.43
CA THR A 326 15.71 -10.52 5.34
C THR A 326 15.05 -9.70 4.22
N TYR A 327 15.12 -10.19 2.99
CA TYR A 327 14.43 -9.57 1.86
C TYR A 327 12.92 -9.51 2.08
N VAL A 328 12.35 -10.54 2.74
CA VAL A 328 10.93 -10.55 3.14
C VAL A 328 10.61 -9.42 4.11
N THR A 329 11.45 -9.18 5.11
CA THR A 329 11.28 -8.05 6.03
C THR A 329 11.34 -6.71 5.28
N TYR A 330 12.26 -6.56 4.33
CA TYR A 330 12.31 -5.35 3.50
C TYR A 330 11.00 -5.12 2.71
N LEU A 331 10.48 -6.16 2.05
CA LEU A 331 9.20 -6.08 1.35
C LEU A 331 8.05 -5.73 2.29
N ASP A 332 7.99 -6.35 3.47
CA ASP A 332 6.96 -6.08 4.49
C ASP A 332 6.96 -4.60 4.89
N ARG A 333 8.14 -4.04 5.15
CA ARG A 333 8.32 -2.61 5.47
C ARG A 333 7.92 -1.68 4.31
N CYS A 334 8.26 -2.04 3.07
CA CYS A 334 7.80 -1.32 1.86
C CYS A 334 6.28 -1.29 1.77
N VAL A 335 5.61 -2.42 2.02
CA VAL A 335 4.15 -2.47 1.96
C VAL A 335 3.53 -1.69 3.12
N ARG A 336 4.08 -1.76 4.34
CA ARG A 336 3.57 -1.01 5.49
C ARG A 336 3.60 0.51 5.28
N ILE A 337 4.71 1.06 4.79
CA ILE A 337 4.80 2.50 4.56
C ILE A 337 3.83 2.92 3.45
N PHE A 338 3.70 2.08 2.42
CA PHE A 338 2.71 2.29 1.37
C PHE A 338 1.27 2.27 1.91
N MET A 339 0.92 1.37 2.85
CA MET A 339 -0.40 1.34 3.46
C MET A 339 -0.70 2.61 4.26
N GLN A 340 0.28 3.15 4.98
CA GLN A 340 0.13 4.42 5.68
C GLN A 340 -0.15 5.58 4.70
N ILE A 341 0.53 5.62 3.56
CA ILE A 341 0.25 6.58 2.49
C ILE A 341 -1.16 6.37 1.91
N ALA A 342 -1.58 5.12 1.70
CA ALA A 342 -2.91 4.80 1.20
C ALA A 342 -4.03 5.19 2.19
N VAL A 343 -3.80 5.04 3.49
CA VAL A 343 -4.70 5.51 4.54
C VAL A 343 -4.79 7.04 4.52
N LEU A 344 -3.66 7.74 4.44
CA LEU A 344 -3.64 9.21 4.32
C LEU A 344 -4.45 9.69 3.11
N LEU A 345 -4.31 9.00 1.98
CA LEU A 345 -5.08 9.28 0.77
C LEU A 345 -6.58 9.10 0.96
N CYS A 346 -7.00 8.00 1.61
CA CYS A 346 -8.42 7.78 1.92
C CYS A 346 -9.00 8.93 2.76
N VAL A 347 -8.26 9.37 3.79
CA VAL A 347 -8.65 10.49 4.65
C VAL A 347 -8.79 11.77 3.84
N GLU A 348 -7.82 12.04 2.97
CA GLU A 348 -7.81 13.25 2.14
C GLU A 348 -8.94 13.26 1.11
N ILE A 349 -9.29 12.12 0.51
CA ILE A 349 -10.45 11.99 -0.38
C ILE A 349 -11.74 12.31 0.39
N VAL A 350 -11.92 11.73 1.59
CA VAL A 350 -13.11 11.98 2.43
C VAL A 350 -13.19 13.46 2.83
N MET A 351 -12.06 14.07 3.18
CA MET A 351 -11.98 15.49 3.52
C MET A 351 -12.41 16.37 2.33
N ASN A 352 -11.92 16.09 1.11
CA ASN A 352 -12.33 16.82 -0.09
C ASN A 352 -13.83 16.62 -0.40
N PHE A 353 -14.33 15.39 -0.29
CA PHE A 353 -15.73 15.09 -0.57
C PHE A 353 -16.68 15.88 0.33
N ARG A 354 -16.35 16.02 1.62
CA ARG A 354 -17.13 16.84 2.58
C ARG A 354 -17.17 18.32 2.22
N GLN A 355 -16.15 18.81 1.52
CA GLN A 355 -16.05 20.18 1.03
C GLN A 355 -16.72 20.36 -0.34
N GLY A 356 -17.41 19.32 -0.85
CA GLY A 356 -17.98 19.32 -2.19
C GLY A 356 -16.91 19.41 -3.27
N GLN A 357 -15.70 18.90 -3.02
CA GLN A 357 -14.58 18.90 -3.96
C GLN A 357 -14.15 17.48 -4.29
N ALA A 358 -13.57 17.30 -5.47
CA ALA A 358 -12.94 16.05 -5.87
C ALA A 358 -11.41 16.20 -5.85
N LEU A 359 -10.70 15.15 -5.46
CA LEU A 359 -9.24 15.06 -5.50
C LEU A 359 -8.75 14.63 -6.88
N PHE A 360 -9.38 13.61 -7.49
CA PHE A 360 -9.02 13.10 -8.82
C PHE A 360 -10.06 13.46 -9.89
N GLY A 361 -11.31 13.75 -9.54
CA GLY A 361 -12.36 14.17 -10.47
C GLY A 361 -12.32 15.66 -10.86
N GLY A 362 -12.87 16.00 -12.02
CA GLY A 362 -13.23 17.38 -12.38
C GLY A 362 -14.54 17.83 -11.69
N GLU A 363 -14.71 19.15 -11.52
CA GLU A 363 -15.76 19.84 -10.72
C GLU A 363 -17.02 19.02 -10.44
N SER A 364 -17.35 18.87 -9.14
CA SER A 364 -18.65 18.37 -8.74
C SER A 364 -19.71 19.25 -9.38
N THR A 365 -20.52 18.67 -10.26
CA THR A 365 -21.78 19.30 -10.66
C THR A 365 -22.72 19.13 -9.46
N SER A 366 -22.63 20.07 -8.51
CA SER A 366 -23.69 20.35 -7.57
C SER A 366 -24.87 20.98 -8.30
#